data_AF-A0A938EJC3-F1
#
_entry.id   AF-A0A938EJC3-F1
#
_cell.length_a   1.000
_cell.length_b   1.000
_cell.length_c   1.000
_cell.angle_alpha   90.00
_cell.angle_beta   90.00
_cell.angle_gamma   90.00
#
_symmetry.space_group_name_H-M   'P 1'
#
loop_
_entity.id
_entity.type
_entity.pdbx_description
1 polymer ?
#
loop_
_entity_poly.entity_id
_entity_poly.type
_entity_poly.pdbx_seq_one_letter_code
_entity_poly.pdbx_strand_id
1 'polypeptide(L)' 'MEAAGFVNLPEEWWHFTLADEPFPETFFDAPIR' A
#
# COMPACT_ATOMS: atom_id res chain seq x y z
N MET A 1 8.37 6.70 -6.47
CA MET A 1 7.78 5.43 -6.01
C MET A 1 7.03 4.72 -7.13
N GLU A 2 6.42 5.46 -8.06
CA GLU A 2 5.72 4.91 -9.25
C GLU A 2 6.53 3.92 -10.07
N ALA A 3 7.81 4.20 -10.38
CA ALA A 3 8.68 3.26 -11.11
C ALA A 3 8.95 1.94 -10.36
N ALA A 4 8.67 1.89 -9.05
CA ALA A 4 8.76 0.69 -8.21
C ALA A 4 7.39 0.03 -7.99
N GLY A 5 6.34 0.46 -8.71
CA GLY A 5 5.00 -0.13 -8.68
C GLY A 5 4.05 0.46 -7.63
N PHE A 6 4.41 1.58 -6.99
CA PHE A 6 3.58 2.21 -5.96
C PHE A 6 2.73 3.35 -6.53
N VAL A 7 1.48 3.43 -6.10
CA VAL A 7 0.53 4.50 -6.39
C VAL A 7 0.45 5.45 -5.20
N ASN A 8 0.58 6.75 -5.45
CA ASN A 8 0.42 7.78 -4.42
C ASN A 8 -1.06 8.11 -4.18
N LEU A 9 -1.41 8.43 -2.93
CA LEU A 9 -2.66 9.12 -2.60
C LEU A 9 -2.40 10.64 -2.54
N PRO A 10 -2.93 11.46 -3.47
CA PRO A 10 -2.58 12.89 -3.56
C PRO A 10 -2.97 13.72 -2.32
N GLU A 11 -3.98 13.28 -1.58
CA GLU A 11 -4.45 13.93 -0.35
C GLU A 11 -3.50 13.71 0.83
N GLU A 12 -2.69 12.65 0.79
CA GLU A 12 -1.74 12.26 1.84
C GLU A 12 -0.35 12.00 1.23
N TRP A 13 0.52 13.02 1.24
CA TRP A 13 1.82 12.96 0.53
C TRP A 13 2.75 11.82 0.98
N TRP A 14 2.56 11.28 2.20
CA TRP A 14 3.30 10.14 2.73
C TRP A 14 2.69 8.78 2.40
N HIS A 15 1.46 8.73 1.87
CA HIS A 15 0.71 7.49 1.66
C HIS A 15 0.93 6.94 0.25
N PHE A 16 1.31 5.66 0.19
CA PHE A 16 1.47 4.91 -1.04
C PHE A 16 0.91 3.49 -0.89
N THR A 17 0.27 2.98 -1.94
CA THR A 17 -0.23 1.60 -2.06
C THR A 17 0.52 0.89 -3.19
N LEU A 18 0.73 -0.42 -3.09
CA LEU A 18 1.31 -1.19 -4.19
C LEU A 18 0.24 -1.46 -5.26
N ALA A 19 0.50 -1.14 -6.53
CA ALA A 19 -0.48 -1.26 -7.61
C ALA A 19 -0.97 -2.71 -7.80
N ASP A 20 -0.04 -3.66 -7.76
CA ASP A 20 -0.29 -5.10 -7.86
C ASP A 20 -0.14 -5.77 -6.47
N GLU A 21 -0.84 -5.26 -5.45
CA GLU A 21 -0.75 -5.83 -4.12
C GLU A 21 -1.36 -7.25 -4.04
N PRO A 22 -0.73 -8.19 -3.31
CA PRO A 22 -1.16 -9.59 -3.30
C PRO A 22 -2.46 -9.85 -2.53
N PHE A 23 -2.88 -8.93 -1.65
CA PHE A 23 -3.99 -9.15 -0.72
C PHE A 23 -4.91 -7.91 -0.56
N PRO A 24 -5.53 -7.39 -1.63
CA PRO A 24 -6.23 -6.10 -1.57
C PRO A 24 -7.48 -6.06 -0.70
N GLU A 25 -8.10 -7.22 -0.48
CA GLU A 25 -9.32 -7.36 0.32
C GLU A 25 -9.07 -8.05 1.66
N THR A 26 -7.80 -8.30 2.02
CA THR A 26 -7.45 -8.98 3.28
C THR A 26 -6.91 -7.98 4.30
N PHE A 27 -7.58 -7.91 5.44
CA PHE A 27 -7.15 -7.11 6.57
C PHE A 27 -6.54 -8.04 7.63
N PHE A 28 -5.23 -7.93 7.84
CA PHE A 28 -4.52 -8.76 8.82
C PHE A 28 -4.72 -8.23 10.24
N ASP A 29 -4.97 -9.14 11.19
CA ASP A 29 -5.10 -8.84 12.63
C ASP A 29 -3.96 -9.43 13.49
N ALA A 30 -2.93 -9.98 12.84
CA ALA A 30 -1.80 -10.58 13.52
C ALA A 30 -0.92 -9.53 14.23
N PRO A 31 -0.32 -9.86 15.38
CA PRO A 31 0.55 -8.94 16.10
C PRO A 31 1.83 -8.65 15.30
N ILE A 32 2.18 -7.37 15.22
CA ILE A 32 3.49 -6.93 14.73
C ILE A 32 4.54 -7.23 15.81
N ARG A 33 5.64 -7.86 15.42
CA ARG A 33 6.78 -8.20 16.30
C ARG A 33 8.05 -7.59 15.76
#